data_AF-F6DVM4-F1
#
_entry.id   AF-F6DVM4-F1
#
_cell.length_a   1.000
_cell.length_b   1.000
_cell.length_c   1.000
_cell.angle_alpha   90.00
_cell.angle_beta   90.00
_cell.angle_gamma   90.00
#
_symmetry.space_group_name_H-M   'P 1'
#
loop_
_entity.id
_entity.type
_entity.pdbx_description
1 polymer ?
#
loop_
_entity_poly.entity_id
_entity_poly.type
_entity_poly.pdbx_seq_one_letter_code
_entity_poly.pdbx_strand_id
1 'polypeptide(L)'
;MGKLYFGAPLDSIKKVFLHGFQPGDTLRGNLLGAMLDAKKGVGLNRRFKPTVLVLEAPDQPDLLQKTDHGITVVRAFNPIFIELFPVKIDFRSPHLVKVAGTLSLDVLFQADRLKAPYKKRASK
;
A
#
# COMPACT_ATOMS: atom_id res chain seq x y z
N MET A 1 -12.61 13.27 -11.06
CA MET A 1 -11.82 12.05 -11.36
C MET A 1 -11.97 11.08 -10.19
N GLY A 2 -12.09 9.78 -10.46
CA GLY A 2 -12.34 8.76 -9.43
C GLY A 2 -11.08 8.40 -8.65
N LYS A 3 -11.23 7.84 -7.45
CA LYS A 3 -10.10 7.30 -6.65
C LYS A 3 -10.08 5.78 -6.72
N LEU A 4 -8.88 5.21 -6.80
CA LEU A 4 -8.64 3.79 -6.62
C LEU A 4 -7.71 3.56 -5.43
N TYR A 5 -7.80 2.37 -4.85
CA TYR A 5 -7.10 2.01 -3.63
C TYR A 5 -6.32 0.72 -3.85
N PHE A 6 -5.05 0.72 -3.44
CA PHE A 6 -4.19 -0.44 -3.47
C PHE A 6 -3.75 -0.80 -2.06
N GLY A 7 -4.09 -2.01 -1.61
CA GLY A 7 -3.79 -2.47 -0.27
C GLY A 7 -2.71 -3.54 -0.27
N ALA A 8 -1.56 -3.26 0.36
CA ALA A 8 -0.45 -4.21 0.39
C ALA A 8 0.48 -3.97 1.61
N PRO A 9 1.48 -4.84 1.84
CA PRO A 9 2.59 -4.53 2.73
C PRO A 9 3.32 -3.27 2.26
N LEU A 10 3.84 -2.47 3.20
CA LEU A 10 4.57 -1.22 2.89
C LEU A 10 5.70 -1.41 1.86
N ASP A 11 6.40 -2.55 1.87
CA ASP A 11 7.47 -2.82 0.89
C ASP A 11 6.91 -2.97 -0.54
N SER A 12 5.73 -3.58 -0.69
CA SER A 12 5.04 -3.66 -1.99
C SER A 12 4.53 -2.28 -2.43
N ILE A 13 4.03 -1.48 -1.48
CA ILE A 13 3.66 -0.08 -1.75
C ILE A 13 4.88 0.70 -2.27
N LYS A 14 6.05 0.56 -1.65
CA LYS A 14 7.29 1.19 -2.11
C LYS A 14 7.68 0.74 -3.52
N LYS A 15 7.54 -0.56 -3.83
CA LYS A 15 7.83 -1.08 -5.18
C LYS A 15 6.93 -0.45 -6.23
N VAL A 16 5.62 -0.43 -5.98
CA VAL A 16 4.65 0.21 -6.88
C VAL A 16 4.92 1.70 -7.00
N PHE A 17 5.29 2.35 -5.90
CA PHE A 17 5.62 3.76 -5.90
C PHE A 17 6.84 4.09 -6.78
N LEU A 18 7.85 3.21 -6.80
CA LEU A 18 9.09 3.39 -7.57
C LEU A 18 8.98 2.93 -9.03
N HIS A 19 8.19 1.90 -9.31
CA HIS A 19 8.17 1.20 -10.60
C HIS A 19 6.80 1.21 -11.30
N GLY A 20 5.80 1.87 -10.70
CA GLY A 20 4.42 1.83 -11.18
C GLY A 20 3.72 0.51 -10.88
N PHE A 21 2.46 0.43 -11.30
CA PHE A 21 1.67 -0.80 -11.24
C PHE A 21 2.05 -1.74 -12.37
N GLN A 22 2.02 -3.03 -12.08
CA GLN A 22 2.33 -4.11 -13.02
C GLN A 22 1.07 -4.92 -13.36
N PRO A 23 1.04 -5.60 -14.51
CA PRO A 23 -0.04 -6.51 -14.86
C PRO A 23 -0.28 -7.56 -13.76
N GLY A 24 -1.53 -7.77 -13.39
CA GLY A 24 -1.94 -8.67 -12.31
C GLY A 24 -2.10 -8.00 -10.94
N ASP A 25 -1.61 -6.77 -10.75
CA ASP A 25 -1.90 -6.01 -9.53
C ASP A 25 -3.42 -5.78 -9.41
N THR A 26 -3.94 -5.89 -8.19
CA THR A 26 -5.37 -5.74 -7.92
C THR A 26 -5.66 -4.47 -7.13
N LEU A 27 -6.47 -3.61 -7.73
CA LEU A 27 -6.98 -2.37 -7.16
C LEU A 27 -8.42 -2.54 -6.66
N ARG A 28 -8.83 -1.62 -5.79
CA ARG A 28 -10.18 -1.56 -5.21
C ARG A 28 -10.81 -0.22 -5.49
N GLY A 29 -12.12 -0.21 -5.71
CA GLY A 29 -12.93 1.01 -5.78
C GLY A 29 -13.30 1.60 -4.43
N ASN A 30 -12.98 0.92 -3.32
CA ASN A 30 -13.25 1.40 -1.97
C ASN A 30 -12.09 1.09 -1.01
N LEU A 31 -11.99 1.92 0.03
CA LEU A 31 -10.93 1.86 1.03
C LEU A 31 -10.99 0.57 1.87
N LEU A 32 -12.19 0.14 2.28
CA LEU A 32 -12.35 -1.03 3.15
C LEU A 32 -11.79 -2.30 2.50
N GLY A 33 -12.09 -2.54 1.22
CA GLY A 33 -11.55 -3.66 0.46
C GLY A 33 -10.03 -3.62 0.40
N ALA A 34 -9.44 -2.44 0.17
CA ALA A 34 -7.99 -2.29 0.16
C ALA A 34 -7.37 -2.53 1.55
N MET A 35 -8.02 -2.09 2.63
CA MET A 35 -7.55 -2.38 3.99
C MET A 35 -7.53 -3.89 4.28
N LEU A 36 -8.53 -4.63 3.80
CA LEU A 36 -8.58 -6.08 3.94
C LEU A 36 -7.48 -6.77 3.13
N ASP A 37 -7.20 -6.30 1.91
CA ASP A 37 -6.09 -6.82 1.10
C ASP A 37 -4.72 -6.51 1.73
N ALA A 38 -4.53 -5.29 2.24
CA ALA A 38 -3.32 -4.91 2.96
C ALA A 38 -3.07 -5.82 4.17
N LYS A 39 -4.14 -6.11 4.94
CA LYS A 39 -4.09 -7.07 6.04
C LYS A 39 -3.73 -8.48 5.55
N LYS A 40 -4.39 -8.98 4.50
CA LYS A 40 -4.10 -10.32 3.95
C LYS A 40 -2.65 -10.43 3.49
N GLY A 41 -2.11 -9.39 2.86
CA GLY A 41 -0.74 -9.36 2.37
C GLY A 41 0.33 -9.41 3.47
N VAL A 42 0.04 -8.94 4.68
CA VAL A 42 0.97 -9.03 5.83
C VAL A 42 0.73 -10.26 6.72
N GLY A 43 -0.42 -10.92 6.59
CA GLY A 43 -0.83 -12.04 7.42
C GLY A 43 -0.86 -11.70 8.92
N LEU A 44 -0.33 -12.60 9.76
CA LEU A 44 -0.17 -12.38 11.21
C LEU A 44 1.21 -11.81 11.58
N ASN A 45 2.00 -11.37 10.60
CA ASN A 45 3.35 -10.90 10.87
C ASN A 45 3.36 -9.43 11.33
N ARG A 46 3.58 -9.25 12.64
CA ARG A 46 3.63 -7.93 13.30
C ARG A 46 4.72 -6.98 12.78
N ARG A 47 5.72 -7.49 12.06
CA ARG A 47 6.82 -6.65 11.54
C ARG A 47 6.45 -5.94 10.24
N PHE A 48 5.49 -6.47 9.49
CA PHE A 48 5.04 -5.84 8.26
C PHE A 48 3.95 -4.83 8.56
N LYS A 49 4.06 -3.66 7.91
CA LYS A 49 3.13 -2.54 8.08
C LYS A 49 2.11 -2.58 6.94
N PRO A 50 0.88 -3.07 7.17
CA PRO A 50 -0.15 -3.05 6.15
C PRO A 50 -0.50 -1.60 5.83
N THR A 51 -0.55 -1.27 4.55
CA THR A 51 -0.68 0.10 4.09
C THR A 51 -1.62 0.13 2.88
N VAL A 52 -2.44 1.17 2.79
CA VAL A 52 -3.24 1.46 1.61
C VAL A 52 -2.67 2.67 0.92
N LEU A 53 -2.43 2.55 -0.37
CA LEU A 53 -2.05 3.62 -1.27
C LEU A 53 -3.28 4.08 -2.05
N VAL A 54 -3.52 5.38 -2.05
CA VAL A 54 -4.59 6.01 -2.81
C VAL A 54 -4.00 6.58 -4.08
N LEU A 55 -4.66 6.30 -5.20
CA LEU A 55 -4.29 6.83 -6.49
C LEU A 55 -5.51 7.39 -7.22
N GLU A 56 -5.24 8.27 -8.17
CA GLU A 56 -6.23 8.70 -9.14
C GLU A 56 -6.51 7.57 -10.12
N ALA A 57 -7.78 7.37 -10.47
CA ALA A 57 -8.17 6.44 -11.50
C ALA A 57 -7.58 6.91 -12.85
N PRO A 58 -6.85 6.06 -13.58
CA PRO A 58 -6.33 6.45 -14.88
C PRO A 58 -7.47 6.67 -15.87
N ASP A 59 -7.31 7.66 -16.76
CA ASP A 59 -8.29 7.98 -17.79
C ASP A 59 -8.34 6.95 -18.94
N GLN A 60 -7.32 6.09 -19.01
CA GLN A 60 -7.14 5.08 -20.06
C GLN A 60 -7.87 3.77 -19.66
N PRO A 61 -8.96 3.39 -20.34
CA PRO A 61 -9.77 2.24 -19.96
C PRO A 61 -9.11 0.89 -20.28
N ASP A 62 -8.10 0.85 -21.14
CA ASP A 62 -7.36 -0.37 -21.52
C ASP A 62 -6.34 -0.82 -20.47
N LEU A 63 -6.03 0.03 -19.49
CA LEU A 63 -5.11 -0.31 -18.40
C LEU A 63 -5.73 -1.22 -17.36
N LEU A 64 -7.05 -1.15 -17.18
CA LEU A 64 -7.78 -1.73 -16.07
C LEU A 64 -8.93 -2.62 -16.54
N GLN A 65 -9.06 -3.79 -15.92
CA GLN A 65 -10.18 -4.69 -16.14
C GLN A 65 -10.92 -4.92 -14.84
N LYS A 66 -12.23 -4.68 -14.85
CA LYS A 66 -13.09 -5.01 -13.70
C LYS A 66 -13.37 -6.51 -13.67
N THR A 67 -13.17 -7.12 -12.52
CA THR A 67 -13.44 -8.53 -12.24
C THR A 67 -14.33 -8.66 -11.00
N ASP A 68 -14.82 -9.86 -10.72
CA ASP A 68 -15.59 -10.13 -9.49
C ASP A 68 -14.75 -9.91 -8.22
N HIS A 69 -13.43 -10.00 -8.36
CA HIS A 69 -12.48 -9.86 -7.27
C HIS A 69 -11.87 -8.47 -7.17
N GLY A 70 -12.26 -7.49 -7.99
CA GLY A 70 -11.73 -6.13 -7.92
C GLY A 70 -11.47 -5.51 -9.29
N ILE A 71 -10.46 -4.64 -9.37
CA ILE A 71 -10.04 -4.01 -10.60
C ILE A 71 -8.59 -4.45 -10.86
N THR A 72 -8.40 -5.32 -11.84
CA THR A 72 -7.10 -5.87 -12.17
C THR A 72 -6.38 -4.97 -13.16
N VAL A 73 -5.08 -4.76 -12.95
CA VAL A 73 -4.21 -4.06 -13.89
C VAL A 73 -3.87 -5.02 -15.02
N VAL A 74 -4.19 -4.64 -16.26
CA VAL A 74 -3.92 -5.46 -17.46
C VAL A 74 -2.60 -5.05 -18.10
N ARG A 75 -2.23 -3.76 -18.00
CA ARG A 75 -1.02 -3.20 -18.57
C ARG A 75 -0.31 -2.34 -17.54
N ALA A 76 1.03 -2.40 -17.53
CA ALA A 76 1.82 -1.61 -16.60
C ALA A 76 1.59 -0.11 -16.82
N PHE A 77 1.51 0.66 -15.73
CA PHE A 77 1.35 2.11 -15.80
C PHE A 77 1.89 2.82 -14.55
N ASN A 78 2.22 4.09 -14.71
CA ASN A 78 2.60 4.96 -13.60
C ASN A 78 1.37 5.75 -13.13
N PRO A 79 0.85 5.48 -11.93
CA PRO A 79 -0.32 6.15 -11.40
C PRO A 79 0.03 7.54 -10.85
N ILE A 80 -0.99 8.37 -10.68
CA ILE A 80 -0.90 9.58 -9.86
C ILE A 80 -1.25 9.19 -8.43
N PHE A 81 -0.26 9.17 -7.56
CA PHE A 81 -0.45 8.87 -6.14
C PHE A 81 -1.00 10.10 -5.41
N ILE A 82 -1.95 9.87 -4.50
CA ILE A 82 -2.62 10.93 -3.74
C ILE A 82 -2.16 10.89 -2.28
N GLU A 83 -2.38 9.75 -1.61
CA GLU A 83 -2.26 9.62 -0.16
C GLU A 83 -1.85 8.21 0.25
N LEU A 84 -1.35 8.09 1.49
CA LEU A 84 -1.06 6.82 2.14
C LEU A 84 -1.81 6.69 3.46
N PHE A 85 -2.41 5.53 3.67
CA PHE A 85 -3.05 5.17 4.93
C PHE A 85 -2.36 3.96 5.54
N PRO A 86 -1.58 4.14 6.61
CA PRO A 86 -1.15 3.02 7.43
C PRO A 86 -2.37 2.37 8.08
N VAL A 87 -2.43 1.04 8.04
CA VAL A 87 -3.52 0.27 8.63
C VAL A 87 -3.04 -0.31 9.96
N LYS A 88 -3.85 -0.19 11.01
CA LYS A 88 -3.69 -0.90 12.27
C LYS A 88 -4.57 -2.14 12.23
N ILE A 89 -3.93 -3.30 12.40
CA ILE A 89 -4.62 -4.58 12.64
C ILE A 89 -4.68 -4.78 14.14
N ASP A 90 -5.87 -5.02 14.66
CA ASP A 90 -6.00 -5.54 16.02
C ASP A 90 -5.72 -7.05 16.00
N PHE A 91 -4.58 -7.47 16.55
CA PHE A 91 -4.24 -8.90 16.61
C PHE A 91 -5.10 -9.70 17.61
N ARG A 92 -5.79 -9.04 18.54
CA ARG A 92 -6.76 -9.68 19.44
C ARG A 92 -8.13 -9.85 18.77
N SER A 93 -8.40 -9.08 17.72
CA SER A 93 -9.62 -9.17 16.91
C SER A 93 -9.27 -8.95 15.45
N PRO A 94 -8.67 -9.95 14.77
CA PRO A 94 -8.08 -9.78 13.43
C PRO A 94 -9.08 -9.28 12.39
N HIS A 95 -10.37 -9.51 12.59
CA HIS A 95 -11.44 -9.04 11.71
C HIS A 95 -11.57 -7.50 11.70
N LEU A 96 -11.03 -6.80 12.69
CA LEU A 96 -11.05 -5.35 12.79
C LEU A 96 -9.77 -4.74 12.19
N VAL A 97 -9.96 -3.93 11.15
CA VAL A 97 -8.91 -3.10 10.55
C VAL A 97 -9.31 -1.63 10.70
N LYS A 98 -8.36 -0.78 11.10
CA LYS A 98 -8.58 0.66 11.27
C LYS A 98 -7.48 1.45 10.58
N VAL A 99 -7.84 2.58 9.98
CA VAL A 99 -6.85 3.55 9.50
C VAL A 99 -6.16 4.17 10.71
N ALA A 100 -4.83 4.18 10.71
CA ALA A 100 -4.03 4.69 11.81
C ALA A 100 -3.80 6.22 11.76
N GLY A 101 -4.11 6.83 10.62
CA GLY A 101 -3.88 8.22 10.26
C GLY A 101 -3.67 8.35 8.75
N THR A 102 -3.43 9.57 8.29
CA THR A 102 -3.07 9.87 6.89
C THR A 102 -1.61 10.31 6.85
N LEU A 103 -0.84 9.79 5.89
CA LEU A 103 0.54 10.19 5.65
C LEU A 103 0.66 10.81 4.26
N SER A 104 1.49 11.86 4.14
CA SER A 104 1.92 12.34 2.83
C SER A 104 2.86 11.33 2.17
N LEU A 105 2.96 11.39 0.85
CA LEU A 105 3.80 10.49 0.06
C LEU A 105 5.29 10.68 0.35
N ASP A 106 5.70 11.85 0.84
CA ASP A 106 7.09 12.18 1.16
C ASP A 106 7.72 11.21 2.17
N VAL A 107 6.88 10.61 3.04
CA VAL A 107 7.31 9.64 4.05
C VAL A 107 7.89 8.37 3.41
N LEU A 108 7.46 7.99 2.19
CA LEU A 108 8.02 6.82 1.49
C LEU A 108 9.50 7.03 1.12
N PHE A 109 9.89 8.26 0.81
CA PHE A 109 11.28 8.60 0.46
C PHE A 109 12.19 8.74 1.70
N GLN A 110 11.62 9.13 2.85
CA GLN A 110 12.39 9.31 4.08
C GLN A 110 12.73 8.00 4.79
N ALA A 111 11.89 6.97 4.62
CA ALA A 111 12.06 5.68 5.29
C ALA A 111 13.39 4.97 4.96
N ASP A 112 14.01 5.28 3.81
CA ASP A 112 15.31 4.71 3.42
C ASP A 112 16.50 5.50 4.01
N ARG A 113 16.31 6.76 4.42
CA ARG A 113 17.35 7.59 5.05
C ARG A 113 17.56 7.30 6.54
N LEU A 114 16.64 6.59 7.19
CA LEU A 114 16.71 6.28 8.63
C LEU A 114 17.46 4.97 8.96
N LYS A 115 18.07 4.29 7.99
CA LYS A 115 19.08 3.26 8.25
C LYS A 115 20.41 3.91 8.66
N ALA A 116 20.41 4.72 9.71
CA ALA A 116 21.65 5.13 10.35
C ALA A 116 22.33 3.86 10.89
N PRO A 117 23.64 3.64 10.63
CA PRO A 117 24.33 2.47 11.14
C PRO A 117 24.30 2.53 12.67
N TYR A 118 23.78 1.46 13.28
CA TYR A 118 23.78 1.27 14.73
C TYR A 118 25.25 1.27 15.21
N LYS A 119 25.74 2.41 15.70
CA LYS A 119 27.06 2.48 16.34
C LYS A 119 26.97 1.63 17.61
N LYS A 120 27.53 0.42 17.56
CA LYS A 120 27.87 -0.35 18.77
C LYS A 120 28.69 0.57 19.66
N ARG A 121 28.13 0.98 20.81
CA ARG A 121 28.95 1.51 21.90
C ARG A 121 29.86 0.37 22.35
N ALA A 122 31.15 0.48 22.02
CA ALA A 122 32.16 -0.32 22.65
C ALA A 122 32.20 0.07 24.13
N SER A 123 31.82 -0.84 25.02
CA SER A 123 32.11 -0.69 26.44
C SER A 123 33.61 -0.93 26.60
N LYS A 124 34.31 0.07 27.14
CA LYS A 124 35.57 -0.16 27.86
C LYS A 124 35.25 -0.61 29.28
#